data_AF-A0A3B8YSC5-F1
#
_entry.id   AF-A0A3B8YSC5-F1
#
_cell.length_a   1.000
_cell.length_b   1.000
_cell.length_c   1.000
_cell.angle_alpha   90.00
_cell.angle_beta   90.00
_cell.angle_gamma   90.00
#
_symmetry.space_group_name_H-M   'P 1'
#
loop_
_entity.id
_entity.type
_entity.pdbx_description
1 polymer ?
#
loop_
_entity_poly.entity_id
_entity_poly.type
_entity_poly.pdbx_seq_one_letter_code
_entity_poly.pdbx_strand_id
1 'polypeptide(L)'
;YKFDPIPEGADANYILGGQANLWTEQVYNIRQAEYMTWPRGFAVSESLWSPKERKDWDQFVLKTENHFVRFDYAKTKYSPAIYDPIVRVTRDSEQYFVELTTEISGLDIYTSFDSSTPDNFYPRYAKPQLIPKDAVMMRIITYRGDTPIGRLLSIPVEDLKKRVR
;
A
#
# COMPACT_ATOMS: atom_id res chain seq x y z
N TYR A 1 3.19 2.06 10.76
CA TYR A 1 2.50 3.02 11.64
C TYR A 1 2.05 2.41 12.97
N LYS A 2 1.41 1.23 12.97
CA LYS A 2 0.89 0.56 14.19
C LYS A 2 1.95 0.13 15.23
N PHE A 3 3.23 0.19 14.88
CA PHE A 3 4.32 -0.10 15.80
C PHE A 3 4.31 0.87 16.99
N ASP A 4 4.53 0.32 18.18
CA ASP A 4 4.76 1.05 19.42
C ASP A 4 6.20 0.78 19.87
N PRO A 5 7.03 1.82 20.08
CA PRO A 5 8.40 1.62 20.56
C PRO A 5 8.48 0.99 21.95
N ILE A 6 7.41 1.01 22.74
CA ILE A 6 7.34 0.37 24.07
C ILE A 6 6.48 -0.89 23.95
N PRO A 7 7.07 -2.10 23.87
CA PRO A 7 6.31 -3.34 23.83
C PRO A 7 5.46 -3.53 25.10
N GLU A 8 4.36 -4.26 24.95
CA GLU A 8 3.52 -4.61 26.10
C GLU A 8 4.32 -5.40 27.15
N GLY A 9 4.27 -4.94 28.41
CA GLY A 9 5.01 -5.55 29.52
C GLY A 9 6.49 -5.15 29.63
N ALA A 10 7.01 -4.34 28.71
CA ALA A 10 8.38 -3.82 28.81
C ALA A 10 8.48 -2.62 29.76
N ASP A 11 9.59 -2.51 30.48
CA ASP A 11 9.93 -1.31 31.25
C ASP A 11 10.50 -0.24 30.31
N ALA A 12 9.73 0.84 30.13
CA ALA A 12 10.06 1.95 29.24
C ALA A 12 11.41 2.63 29.59
N ASN A 13 11.88 2.54 30.84
CA ASN A 13 13.13 3.17 31.27
C ASN A 13 14.38 2.58 30.58
N TYR A 14 14.30 1.35 30.08
CA TYR A 14 15.42 0.71 29.36
C TYR A 14 15.38 0.96 27.85
N ILE A 15 14.35 1.65 27.33
CA ILE A 15 14.17 1.88 25.90
C ILE A 15 14.70 3.27 25.56
N LEU A 16 15.92 3.34 25.02
CA LEU A 16 16.59 4.61 24.68
C LEU A 16 16.10 5.26 23.38
N GLY A 17 15.45 4.49 22.51
CA GLY A 17 14.97 4.96 21.22
C GLY A 17 14.68 3.82 20.25
N GLY A 18 14.42 4.16 19.00
CA GLY A 18 14.21 3.20 17.93
C GLY A 18 14.93 3.58 16.64
N GLN A 19 15.07 2.60 15.76
CA GLN A 19 15.75 2.76 14.48
C GLN A 19 15.07 1.88 13.43
N ALA A 20 15.12 2.30 12.17
CA ALA A 20 14.76 1.48 11.02
C ALA A 20 15.93 1.39 10.05
N ASN A 21 16.30 0.16 9.70
CA ASN A 21 17.48 -0.10 8.88
C ASN A 21 17.06 -0.28 7.41
N LEU A 22 17.87 0.25 6.50
CA LEU A 22 17.83 -0.09 5.08
C LEU A 22 19.13 -0.82 4.73
N TRP A 23 19.04 -2.13 4.55
CA TRP A 23 20.11 -2.94 3.98
C TRP A 23 20.06 -2.87 2.46
N THR A 24 21.23 -2.88 1.82
CA THR A 24 21.38 -2.49 0.41
C THR A 24 21.88 -3.61 -0.49
N GLU A 25 21.73 -4.88 -0.11
CA GLU A 25 22.19 -6.04 -0.90
C GLU A 25 21.58 -6.07 -2.30
N GLN A 26 20.36 -5.56 -2.46
CA GLN A 26 19.63 -5.48 -3.73
C GLN A 26 19.16 -4.05 -4.04
N VAL A 27 19.84 -3.04 -3.46
CA VAL A 27 19.53 -1.61 -3.67
C VAL A 27 20.68 -0.99 -4.44
N TYR A 28 20.53 -0.89 -5.75
CA TYR A 28 21.63 -0.62 -6.68
C TYR A 28 21.90 0.86 -6.94
N ASN A 29 20.99 1.75 -6.55
CA ASN A 29 21.16 3.19 -6.74
C ASN A 29 20.37 3.99 -5.70
N ILE A 30 20.72 5.28 -5.59
CA ILE A 30 20.11 6.20 -4.62
C ILE A 30 18.59 6.32 -4.81
N ARG A 31 18.09 6.34 -6.06
CA ARG A 31 16.64 6.45 -6.32
C ARG A 31 15.90 5.23 -5.79
N GLN A 32 16.50 4.05 -5.86
CA GLN A 32 15.95 2.84 -5.26
C GLN A 32 16.00 2.92 -3.73
N ALA A 33 17.08 3.43 -3.14
CA ALA A 33 17.17 3.63 -1.69
C ALA A 33 16.11 4.61 -1.17
N GLU A 34 15.87 5.71 -1.88
CA GLU A 34 14.81 6.68 -1.58
C GLU A 34 13.42 6.03 -1.67
N TYR A 35 13.14 5.30 -2.76
CA TYR A 35 11.88 4.56 -2.95
C TYR A 35 11.64 3.53 -1.84
N MET A 36 12.69 2.84 -1.40
CA MET A 36 12.60 1.87 -0.30
C MET A 36 12.50 2.55 1.06
N THR A 37 12.96 3.79 1.22
CA THR A 37 12.91 4.52 2.50
C THR A 37 11.58 5.23 2.70
N TRP A 38 11.04 5.86 1.66
CA TRP A 38 9.86 6.73 1.76
C TRP A 38 8.61 6.09 1.15
N PRO A 39 7.44 6.18 1.81
CA PRO A 39 7.14 6.96 3.01
C PRO A 39 7.33 6.23 4.35
N ARG A 40 7.78 4.97 4.38
CA ARG A 40 7.84 4.19 5.63
C ARG A 40 8.70 4.84 6.72
N GLY A 41 9.72 5.61 6.34
CA GLY A 41 10.52 6.43 7.27
C GLY A 41 9.72 7.49 8.03
N PHE A 42 8.64 8.05 7.45
CA PHE A 42 7.74 8.96 8.15
C PHE A 42 6.98 8.24 9.26
N ALA A 43 6.54 7.00 9.00
CA ALA A 43 5.83 6.21 10.01
C ALA A 43 6.73 5.85 11.20
N VAL A 44 8.02 5.63 10.96
CA VAL A 44 9.04 5.45 12.00
C VAL A 44 9.22 6.75 12.77
N SER A 45 9.41 7.87 12.08
CA SER A 45 9.59 9.20 12.70
C SER A 45 8.40 9.56 13.61
N GLU A 46 7.16 9.37 13.15
CA GLU A 46 5.97 9.59 13.97
C GLU A 46 5.93 8.66 15.18
N SER A 47 6.28 7.38 15.01
CA SER A 47 6.22 6.41 16.13
C SER A 47 7.28 6.66 17.20
N LEU A 48 8.39 7.30 16.85
CA LEU A 48 9.49 7.59 17.78
C LEU A 48 9.44 9.00 18.38
N TRP A 49 8.75 9.94 17.72
CA TRP A 49 8.71 11.34 18.13
C TRP A 49 7.37 11.77 18.71
N SER A 50 6.26 11.34 18.12
CA SER A 50 4.92 11.79 18.51
C SER A 50 4.41 10.98 19.71
N PRO A 51 3.74 11.63 20.70
CA PRO A 51 3.03 10.91 21.75
C PRO A 51 2.02 9.92 21.17
N LYS A 52 1.93 8.73 21.77
CA LYS A 52 1.09 7.63 21.28
C LYS A 52 -0.38 8.04 21.14
N GLU A 53 -0.89 8.84 22.07
CA GLU A 53 -2.27 9.28 22.14
C GLU A 53 -2.62 10.29 21.03
N ARG A 54 -1.61 10.88 20.39
CA ARG A 54 -1.77 11.83 19.27
C ARG A 54 -1.57 11.17 17.91
N LYS A 55 -1.34 9.86 17.87
CA LYS A 55 -1.22 9.11 16.63
C LYS A 55 -2.60 8.92 16.01
N ASP A 56 -2.84 9.64 14.93
CA ASP A 56 -4.03 9.52 14.09
C ASP A 56 -3.63 9.12 12.66
N TRP A 57 -4.27 8.07 12.13
CA TRP A 57 -3.94 7.51 10.82
C TRP A 57 -4.28 8.45 9.68
N ASP A 58 -5.46 9.08 9.70
CA ASP A 58 -5.92 9.93 8.61
C ASP A 58 -5.09 11.22 8.55
N GLN A 59 -4.72 11.78 9.71
CA GLN A 59 -3.76 12.88 9.80
C GLN A 59 -2.35 12.48 9.35
N PHE A 60 -1.91 11.25 9.64
CA PHE A 60 -0.63 10.74 9.15
C PHE A 60 -0.61 10.61 7.62
N VAL A 61 -1.70 10.11 7.02
CA VAL A 61 -1.87 10.04 5.57
C VAL A 61 -1.79 11.44 4.98
N LEU A 62 -2.57 12.40 5.49
CA LEU A 62 -2.56 13.79 5.02
C LEU A 62 -1.16 14.42 5.08
N LYS A 63 -0.43 14.24 6.19
CA LYS A 63 0.97 14.70 6.31
C LYS A 63 1.88 14.03 5.29
N THR A 64 1.72 12.72 5.08
CA THR A 64 2.51 11.96 4.10
C THR A 64 2.29 12.50 2.68
N GLU A 65 1.05 12.77 2.28
CA GLU A 65 0.75 13.35 0.96
C GLU A 65 1.34 14.76 0.80
N ASN A 66 1.26 15.58 1.84
CA ASN A 66 1.94 16.90 1.86
C ASN A 66 3.46 16.77 1.70
N HIS A 67 4.07 15.71 2.25
CA HIS A 67 5.48 15.43 2.03
C HIS A 67 5.79 14.95 0.60
N PHE A 68 4.89 14.24 -0.06
CA PHE A 68 5.06 13.87 -1.48
C PHE A 68 5.18 15.11 -2.37
N VAL A 69 4.36 16.14 -2.15
CA VAL A 69 4.47 17.41 -2.89
C VAL A 69 5.87 18.04 -2.71
N ARG A 70 6.43 17.99 -1.50
CA ARG A 70 7.78 18.49 -1.21
C ARG A 70 8.86 17.64 -1.89
N PHE A 71 8.67 16.32 -1.92
CA PHE A 71 9.59 15.39 -2.57
C PHE A 71 9.58 15.52 -4.08
N ASP A 72 8.42 15.79 -4.69
CA ASP A 72 8.32 16.10 -6.11
C ASP A 72 9.13 17.36 -6.46
N TYR A 73 9.01 18.43 -5.65
CA TYR A 73 9.82 19.65 -5.81
C TYR A 73 11.32 19.38 -5.63
N ALA A 74 11.70 18.59 -4.62
CA ALA A 74 13.08 18.22 -4.33
C ALA A 74 13.65 17.15 -5.30
N LYS A 75 12.81 16.56 -6.17
CA LYS A 75 13.13 15.43 -7.06
C LYS A 75 13.58 14.15 -6.34
N THR A 76 13.19 13.98 -5.08
CA THR A 76 13.43 12.79 -4.25
C THR A 76 12.40 11.72 -4.57
N LYS A 77 12.83 10.48 -4.87
CA LYS A 77 11.91 9.39 -5.18
C LYS A 77 11.19 8.89 -3.91
N TYR A 78 9.96 8.44 -4.06
CA TYR A 78 9.20 7.76 -3.01
C TYR A 78 8.34 6.65 -3.61
N SER A 79 7.85 5.76 -2.76
CA SER A 79 6.89 4.72 -3.15
C SER A 79 5.45 5.24 -3.06
N PRO A 80 4.65 5.20 -4.16
CA PRO A 80 3.23 5.54 -4.13
C PRO A 80 2.35 4.38 -3.64
N ALA A 81 2.94 3.29 -3.10
CA ALA A 81 2.22 2.06 -2.77
C ALA A 81 1.11 2.22 -1.72
N ILE A 82 1.08 3.33 -0.97
CA ILE A 82 -0.03 3.68 -0.06
C ILE A 82 -1.38 3.82 -0.81
N TYR A 83 -1.32 4.10 -2.11
CA TYR A 83 -2.48 4.20 -3.00
C TYR A 83 -2.87 2.87 -3.63
N ASP A 84 -1.99 1.86 -3.57
CA ASP A 84 -2.25 0.58 -4.19
C ASP A 84 -3.28 -0.21 -3.35
N PRO A 85 -4.13 -1.02 -3.99
CA PRO A 85 -5.10 -1.83 -3.28
C PRO A 85 -4.43 -3.02 -2.62
N ILE A 86 -4.91 -3.36 -1.42
CA ILE A 86 -4.57 -4.58 -0.71
C ILE A 86 -5.37 -5.73 -1.34
N VAL A 87 -4.65 -6.70 -1.90
CA VAL A 87 -5.22 -7.86 -2.58
C VAL A 87 -5.22 -9.07 -1.66
N ARG A 88 -6.40 -9.60 -1.34
CA ARG A 88 -6.60 -10.88 -0.66
C ARG A 88 -7.30 -11.85 -1.58
N VAL A 89 -6.95 -13.13 -1.48
CA VAL A 89 -7.57 -14.19 -2.27
C VAL A 89 -8.10 -15.25 -1.32
N THR A 90 -9.38 -15.56 -1.45
CA THR A 90 -10.02 -16.66 -0.75
C THR A 90 -10.40 -17.74 -1.75
N ARG A 91 -10.55 -18.97 -1.26
CA ARG A 91 -10.97 -20.12 -2.06
C ARG A 91 -12.21 -20.72 -1.43
N ASP A 92 -13.25 -20.88 -2.24
CA ASP A 92 -14.42 -21.67 -1.90
C ASP A 92 -14.53 -22.82 -2.90
N SER A 93 -14.36 -24.05 -2.42
CA SER A 93 -14.36 -25.26 -3.23
C SER A 93 -13.32 -25.21 -4.39
N GLU A 94 -13.75 -25.03 -5.64
CA GLU A 94 -12.88 -24.90 -6.82
C GLU A 94 -12.78 -23.46 -7.33
N GLN A 95 -13.45 -22.51 -6.67
CA GLN A 95 -13.54 -21.12 -7.10
C GLN A 95 -12.64 -20.23 -6.25
N TYR A 96 -12.00 -19.26 -6.89
CA TYR A 96 -11.15 -18.27 -6.26
C TYR A 96 -11.83 -16.91 -6.30
N PHE A 97 -11.83 -16.21 -5.17
CA PHE A 97 -12.40 -14.87 -5.05
C PHE A 97 -11.32 -13.87 -4.68
N VAL A 98 -11.30 -12.73 -5.37
CA VAL A 98 -10.40 -11.61 -5.07
C VAL A 98 -11.15 -10.57 -4.26
N GLU A 99 -10.67 -10.35 -3.04
CA GLU A 99 -11.09 -9.28 -2.16
C GLU A 99 -10.09 -8.12 -2.23
N LEU A 100 -10.58 -6.92 -2.54
CA LEU A 100 -9.77 -5.71 -2.65
C LEU A 100 -10.20 -4.71 -1.59
N THR A 101 -9.22 -4.15 -0.88
CA THR A 101 -9.41 -3.08 0.10
C THR A 101 -8.35 -2.01 -0.09
N THR A 102 -8.56 -0.81 0.45
CA THR A 102 -7.61 0.30 0.36
C THR A 102 -6.93 0.51 1.71
N GLU A 103 -5.66 0.93 1.72
CA GLU A 103 -4.96 1.28 2.97
C GLU A 103 -5.45 2.63 3.53
N ILE A 104 -5.90 3.52 2.63
CA ILE A 104 -6.41 4.85 2.95
C ILE A 104 -7.83 5.04 2.42
N SER A 105 -8.59 5.95 3.04
CA SER A 105 -9.94 6.30 2.61
C SER A 105 -9.96 7.14 1.33
N GLY A 106 -11.13 7.20 0.69
CA GLY A 106 -11.37 8.11 -0.45
C GLY A 106 -10.75 7.65 -1.77
N LEU A 107 -10.47 6.35 -1.90
CA LEU A 107 -10.02 5.73 -3.13
C LEU A 107 -11.09 4.78 -3.67
N ASP A 108 -11.38 4.89 -4.96
CA ASP A 108 -12.19 3.94 -5.70
C ASP A 108 -11.27 2.95 -6.43
N ILE A 109 -11.68 1.69 -6.53
CA ILE A 109 -10.91 0.63 -7.19
C ILE A 109 -11.64 0.19 -8.46
N TYR A 110 -10.90 0.08 -9.56
CA TYR A 110 -11.38 -0.44 -10.84
C TYR A 110 -10.53 -1.62 -11.28
N THR A 111 -11.18 -2.65 -11.85
CA THR A 111 -10.56 -3.93 -12.19
C THR A 111 -10.93 -4.41 -13.58
N SER A 112 -10.08 -5.26 -14.15
CA SER A 112 -10.39 -6.03 -15.36
C SER A 112 -9.71 -7.40 -15.34
N PHE A 113 -10.32 -8.37 -16.04
CA PHE A 113 -9.77 -9.72 -16.26
C PHE A 113 -9.54 -10.03 -17.75
N ASP A 114 -9.94 -9.13 -18.64
CA ASP A 114 -9.88 -9.25 -20.10
C ASP A 114 -8.61 -8.61 -20.69
N SER A 115 -7.62 -8.29 -19.85
CA SER A 115 -6.39 -7.57 -20.22
C SER A 115 -6.58 -6.13 -20.71
N SER A 116 -7.77 -5.54 -20.59
CA SER A 116 -7.98 -4.09 -20.78
C SER A 116 -7.39 -3.30 -19.60
N THR A 117 -7.00 -2.04 -19.81
CA THR A 117 -6.61 -1.17 -18.69
C THR A 117 -7.88 -0.51 -18.15
N PRO A 118 -8.33 -0.84 -16.92
CA PRO A 118 -9.55 -0.25 -16.37
C PRO A 118 -9.35 1.26 -16.15
N ASP A 119 -10.40 2.03 -16.38
CA ASP A 119 -10.50 3.46 -16.08
C ASP A 119 -11.68 3.74 -15.14
N ASN A 120 -11.95 5.01 -14.85
CA ASN A 120 -13.05 5.44 -13.97
C ASN A 120 -14.45 5.26 -14.57
N PHE A 121 -14.59 4.75 -15.81
CA PHE A 121 -15.89 4.39 -16.40
C PHE A 121 -16.23 2.90 -16.22
N TYR A 122 -15.29 2.08 -15.72
CA TYR A 122 -15.57 0.70 -15.34
C TYR A 122 -16.48 0.66 -14.12
N PRO A 123 -17.22 -0.44 -13.88
CA PRO A 123 -17.95 -0.62 -12.65
C PRO A 123 -17.00 -0.54 -11.44
N ARG A 124 -17.28 0.38 -10.52
CA ARG A 124 -16.54 0.48 -9.27
C ARG A 124 -16.60 -0.85 -8.51
N TYR A 125 -15.44 -1.31 -8.04
CA TYR A 125 -15.35 -2.48 -7.20
C TYR A 125 -16.13 -2.27 -5.89
N ALA A 126 -17.07 -3.17 -5.61
CA ALA A 126 -17.93 -3.09 -4.42
C ALA A 126 -17.99 -4.38 -3.60
N LYS A 127 -17.58 -5.51 -4.18
CA LYS A 127 -17.67 -6.82 -3.53
C LYS A 127 -16.62 -7.78 -4.10
N PRO A 128 -16.26 -8.86 -3.37
CA PRO A 128 -15.39 -9.91 -3.86
C PRO A 128 -15.74 -10.37 -5.27
N GLN A 129 -14.73 -10.43 -6.14
CA GLN A 129 -14.90 -10.81 -7.54
C GLN A 129 -14.41 -12.25 -7.74
N LEU A 130 -15.26 -13.08 -8.34
CA LEU A 130 -14.86 -14.40 -8.80
C LEU A 130 -13.81 -14.27 -9.90
N ILE A 131 -12.69 -15.00 -9.79
CA ILE A 131 -11.70 -15.09 -10.87
C ILE A 131 -12.29 -15.96 -11.99
N PRO A 132 -12.46 -15.44 -13.22
CA PRO A 132 -12.92 -16.24 -14.35
C PRO A 132 -11.96 -17.39 -14.65
N LYS A 133 -12.49 -18.55 -15.05
CA LYS A 133 -11.68 -19.77 -15.29
C LYS A 133 -10.54 -19.56 -16.29
N ASP A 134 -10.80 -18.80 -17.34
CA ASP A 134 -9.85 -18.56 -18.44
C ASP A 134 -9.08 -17.22 -18.30
N ALA A 135 -9.22 -16.53 -17.16
CA ALA A 135 -8.50 -15.29 -16.93
C ALA A 135 -7.00 -15.58 -16.72
N VAL A 136 -6.16 -14.87 -17.47
CA VAL A 136 -4.69 -14.96 -17.36
C VAL A 136 -4.13 -13.89 -16.43
N MET A 137 -4.76 -12.71 -16.42
CA MET A 137 -4.27 -11.54 -15.72
C MET A 137 -5.43 -10.77 -15.10
N MET A 138 -5.22 -10.24 -13.90
CA MET A 138 -6.06 -9.22 -13.32
C MET A 138 -5.33 -7.90 -13.36
N ARG A 139 -5.97 -6.85 -13.90
CA ARG A 139 -5.50 -5.48 -13.78
C ARG A 139 -6.32 -4.73 -12.75
N ILE A 140 -5.63 -3.91 -11.96
CA ILE A 140 -6.22 -3.15 -10.87
C ILE A 140 -5.61 -1.76 -10.86
N ILE A 141 -6.44 -0.75 -10.69
CA ILE A 141 -6.01 0.64 -10.53
C ILE A 141 -6.90 1.33 -9.51
N THR A 142 -6.34 2.29 -8.79
CA THR A 142 -7.09 3.12 -7.84
C THR A 142 -7.15 4.57 -8.29
N TYR A 143 -8.29 5.18 -8.05
CA TYR A 143 -8.59 6.56 -8.41
C TYR A 143 -9.01 7.33 -7.17
N ARG A 144 -8.75 8.64 -7.17
CA ARG A 144 -9.35 9.60 -6.26
C ARG A 144 -10.19 10.58 -7.08
N GLY A 145 -11.50 10.45 -7.00
CA GLY A 145 -12.40 11.09 -7.96
C GLY A 145 -12.08 10.62 -9.38
N ASP A 146 -11.85 11.55 -10.30
CA ASP A 146 -11.55 11.24 -11.72
C ASP A 146 -10.04 11.10 -12.02
N THR A 147 -9.17 11.19 -11.01
CA THR A 147 -7.71 11.14 -11.20
C THR A 147 -7.14 9.77 -10.81
N PRO A 148 -6.42 9.07 -11.71
CA PRO A 148 -5.68 7.86 -11.34
C PRO A 148 -4.54 8.23 -10.40
N ILE A 149 -4.46 7.59 -9.23
CA ILE A 149 -3.46 7.90 -8.20
C ILE A 149 -2.63 6.68 -7.78
N GLY A 150 -3.21 5.47 -7.84
CA GLY A 150 -2.45 4.24 -7.67
C GLY A 150 -1.74 3.80 -8.92
N ARG A 151 -0.84 2.83 -8.76
CA ARG A 151 -0.18 2.20 -9.91
C ARG A 151 -1.14 1.22 -10.58
N LEU A 152 -1.03 1.08 -11.90
CA LEU A 152 -1.67 -0.02 -12.61
C LEU A 152 -0.99 -1.32 -12.19
N LEU A 153 -1.62 -2.07 -11.29
CA LEU A 153 -1.18 -3.41 -10.91
C LEU A 153 -1.63 -4.39 -11.98
N SER A 154 -0.70 -5.19 -12.49
CA SER A 154 -0.98 -6.30 -13.39
C SER A 154 -0.51 -7.58 -12.71
N ILE A 155 -1.45 -8.37 -12.20
CA ILE A 155 -1.14 -9.56 -11.41
C ILE A 155 -1.56 -10.79 -12.22
N PRO A 156 -0.63 -11.70 -12.56
CA PRO A 156 -0.98 -12.99 -13.15
C PRO A 156 -1.93 -13.77 -12.25
N VAL A 157 -2.93 -14.42 -12.83
CA VAL A 157 -3.92 -15.20 -12.05
C VAL A 157 -3.25 -16.34 -11.27
N GLU A 158 -2.19 -16.93 -11.80
CA GLU A 158 -1.41 -17.94 -11.07
C GLU A 158 -0.76 -17.38 -9.80
N ASP A 159 -0.33 -16.12 -9.80
CA ASP A 159 0.21 -15.48 -8.60
C ASP A 159 -0.89 -15.04 -7.63
N LEU A 160 -2.11 -14.77 -8.11
CA LEU A 160 -3.28 -14.59 -7.25
C LEU A 160 -3.63 -15.90 -6.52
N LYS A 161 -3.68 -17.02 -7.22
CA LYS A 161 -3.98 -18.34 -6.63
C LYS A 161 -2.96 -18.77 -5.57
N LYS A 162 -1.68 -18.39 -5.72
CA LYS A 162 -0.63 -18.63 -4.69
C LYS A 162 -0.83 -17.82 -3.40
N ARG A 163 -1.64 -16.75 -3.43
CA ARG A 163 -1.91 -15.88 -2.26
C ARG A 163 -3.07 -16.35 -1.40
N VAL A 164 -3.67 -17.50 -1.71
CA VAL A 164 -4.77 -18.06 -0.92
C VAL A 164 -4.31 -18.26 0.51
N ARG A 165 -5.06 -17.68 1.44
CA ARG A 165 -4.93 -17.88 2.88
C ARG A 165 -6.18 -18.53 3.41
#